data_AF-A0A929DZB7-F1
#
_entry.id   AF-A0A929DZB7-F1
#
_cell.length_a   1.000
_cell.length_b   1.000
_cell.length_c   1.000
_cell.angle_alpha   90.00
_cell.angle_beta   90.00
_cell.angle_gamma   90.00
#
_symmetry.space_group_name_H-M   'P 1'
#
loop_
_entity.id
_entity.type
_entity.pdbx_description
1 polymer ?
#
loop_
_entity_poly.entity_id
_entity_poly.type
_entity_poly.pdbx_seq_one_letter_code
_entity_poly.pdbx_strand_id
1 'polypeptide(L)'
;AVWVATGTGIAPFYSMFRSGLGGNKTLLHGNRFLEQFNFYDEFQEALGQDYIRCCSADNDEEVYQGRVTGYLEEQDALNPALKYYLCGSADMVVEARDILISKGIPFGNIISEIYF
;
A
#
# COMPACT_ATOMS: atom_id res chain seq x y z
N ALA A 1 11.49 -1.16 -0.53
CA ALA A 1 10.52 -1.64 0.49
C ALA A 1 9.13 -1.30 -0.01
N VAL A 2 8.11 -2.05 0.41
CA VAL A 2 6.73 -1.84 -0.02
C VAL A 2 5.92 -1.25 1.13
N TRP A 3 5.22 -0.16 0.88
CA TRP A 3 4.28 0.47 1.80
C TRP A 3 2.87 0.14 1.33
N VAL A 4 2.02 -0.36 2.22
CA VAL A 4 0.63 -0.74 1.93
C VAL A 4 -0.27 0.02 2.90
N ALA A 5 -1.07 0.92 2.36
CA ALA A 5 -1.86 1.88 3.10
C ALA A 5 -3.33 1.84 2.68
N THR A 6 -4.24 1.99 3.63
CA THR A 6 -5.64 2.34 3.32
C THR A 6 -6.17 3.45 4.21
N GLY A 7 -7.04 4.29 3.66
CA GLY A 7 -7.65 5.41 4.40
C GLY A 7 -6.60 6.31 5.04
N THR A 8 -6.80 6.64 6.32
CA THR A 8 -5.86 7.45 7.12
C THR A 8 -4.55 6.73 7.44
N GLY A 9 -4.44 5.42 7.17
CA GLY A 9 -3.20 4.66 7.29
C GLY A 9 -2.07 5.14 6.36
N ILE A 10 -2.37 6.05 5.43
CA ILE A 10 -1.36 6.74 4.61
C ILE A 10 -0.48 7.71 5.42
N ALA A 11 -0.98 8.23 6.55
CA ALA A 11 -0.31 9.29 7.32
C ALA A 11 1.12 8.94 7.78
N PRO A 12 1.42 7.76 8.37
CA PRO A 12 2.80 7.42 8.73
C PRO A 12 3.72 7.33 7.52
N PHE A 13 3.25 6.83 6.37
CA PHE A 13 4.05 6.78 5.14
C PHE A 13 4.32 8.16 4.57
N TYR A 14 3.35 9.08 4.68
CA TYR A 14 3.57 10.47 4.31
C TYR A 14 4.62 11.14 5.23
N SER A 15 4.57 10.90 6.53
CA SER A 15 5.62 11.34 7.47
C SER A 15 7.00 10.79 7.10
N MET A 16 7.10 9.49 6.78
CA MET A 16 8.34 8.85 6.32
C MET A 16 8.83 9.46 5.00
N PHE A 17 7.93 9.67 4.05
CA PHE A 17 8.22 10.31 2.77
C PHE A 17 8.81 11.71 2.95
N ARG A 18 8.13 12.57 3.73
CA ARG A 18 8.58 13.93 4.06
C ARG A 18 9.88 13.97 4.86
N SER A 19 10.25 12.86 5.50
CA SER A 19 11.53 12.66 6.21
C SER A 19 12.65 12.14 5.29
N GLY A 20 12.44 12.09 3.98
CA GLY A 20 13.44 11.66 3.00
C GLY A 20 13.55 10.14 2.81
N LEU A 21 12.60 9.36 3.32
CA LEU A 21 12.61 7.89 3.20
C LEU A 21 11.89 7.35 1.96
N GLY A 22 11.40 8.24 1.08
CA GLY A 22 10.64 7.91 -0.13
C GLY A 22 11.42 7.21 -1.24
N GLY A 23 12.76 7.30 -1.26
CA GLY A 23 13.56 6.69 -2.32
C GLY A 23 13.48 5.15 -2.35
N ASN A 24 13.34 4.56 -3.54
CA ASN A 24 13.24 3.10 -3.77
C ASN A 24 12.12 2.45 -2.94
N LYS A 25 10.94 3.08 -2.96
CA LYS A 25 9.72 2.60 -2.30
C LYS A 25 8.62 2.44 -3.33
N THR A 26 7.87 1.36 -3.18
CA THR A 26 6.59 1.18 -3.86
C THR A 26 5.49 1.40 -2.83
N LEU A 27 4.49 2.22 -3.17
CA LEU A 27 3.36 2.54 -2.32
C LEU A 27 2.08 2.00 -2.94
N LEU A 28 1.44 1.02 -2.30
CA LEU A 28 0.08 0.61 -2.58
C LEU A 28 -0.85 1.39 -1.65
N HIS A 29 -1.70 2.24 -2.21
CA HIS A 29 -2.65 3.05 -1.46
C HIS A 29 -4.06 2.67 -1.89
N GLY A 30 -4.90 2.27 -0.94
CA GLY A 30 -6.28 1.86 -1.20
C GLY A 30 -7.30 2.81 -0.59
N ASN A 31 -8.28 3.22 -1.38
CA ASN A 31 -9.45 3.95 -0.92
C ASN A 31 -10.70 3.57 -1.70
N ARG A 32 -11.86 3.97 -1.20
CA ARG A 32 -13.13 3.67 -1.86
C ARG A 32 -13.38 4.59 -3.05
N PHE A 33 -13.11 5.87 -2.89
CA PHE A 33 -13.36 6.91 -3.90
C PHE A 33 -12.08 7.68 -4.26
N LEU A 34 -12.02 8.26 -5.45
CA LEU A 34 -10.82 8.94 -5.96
C LEU A 34 -10.43 10.18 -5.14
N GLU A 35 -11.40 10.91 -4.59
CA GLU A 35 -11.14 12.09 -3.76
C GLU A 35 -10.49 11.77 -2.41
N GLN A 36 -10.46 10.50 -2.01
CA GLN A 36 -9.95 10.07 -0.71
C GLN A 36 -8.44 9.78 -0.72
N PHE A 37 -7.79 9.85 -1.88
CA PHE A 37 -6.36 9.66 -2.02
C PHE A 37 -5.58 10.87 -1.51
N ASN A 38 -5.51 11.01 -0.19
CA ASN A 38 -4.75 12.05 0.48
C ASN A 38 -3.29 12.04 0.03
N PHE A 39 -2.73 13.25 -0.16
CA PHE A 39 -1.35 13.50 -0.60
C PHE A 39 -1.03 12.95 -2.00
N TYR A 40 -2.05 12.76 -2.84
CA TYR A 40 -1.90 12.24 -4.20
C TYR A 40 -0.81 12.95 -5.00
N ASP A 41 -0.90 14.27 -5.15
CA ASP A 41 0.01 15.04 -6.02
C ASP A 41 1.48 14.85 -5.60
N GLU A 42 1.76 14.88 -4.31
CA GLU A 42 3.12 14.76 -3.76
C GLU A 42 3.69 13.35 -3.96
N PHE A 43 2.88 12.31 -3.73
CA PHE A 43 3.31 10.93 -3.99
C PHE A 43 3.46 10.65 -5.49
N GLN A 44 2.55 11.18 -6.31
CA GLN A 44 2.60 11.01 -7.75
C GLN A 44 3.85 11.67 -8.35
N GLU A 45 4.16 12.90 -7.93
CA GLU A 45 5.37 13.61 -8.36
C GLU A 45 6.65 12.85 -7.97
N ALA A 46 6.70 12.28 -6.76
CA ALA A 46 7.92 11.69 -6.23
C ALA A 46 8.13 10.21 -6.58
N LEU A 47 7.06 9.42 -6.68
CA LEU A 47 7.12 7.97 -6.87
C LEU A 47 6.69 7.56 -8.28
N GLY A 48 5.87 8.36 -8.97
CA GLY A 48 5.39 8.04 -10.32
C GLY A 48 4.76 6.66 -10.41
N GLN A 49 5.36 5.77 -11.21
CA GLN A 49 4.86 4.40 -11.42
C GLN A 49 4.96 3.51 -10.18
N ASP A 50 5.80 3.87 -9.20
CA ASP A 50 5.89 3.18 -7.91
C ASP A 50 4.76 3.56 -6.95
N TYR A 51 3.88 4.50 -7.33
CA TYR A 51 2.66 4.81 -6.60
C TYR A 51 1.44 4.16 -7.24
N ILE A 52 0.96 3.09 -6.61
CA ILE A 52 -0.15 2.28 -7.09
C ILE A 52 -1.40 2.62 -6.28
N ARG A 53 -2.41 3.16 -6.95
CA ARG A 53 -3.72 3.45 -6.37
C ARG A 53 -4.67 2.28 -6.62
N CYS A 54 -5.31 1.79 -5.57
CA CYS A 54 -6.35 0.77 -5.63
C CYS A 54 -7.69 1.42 -5.22
N CYS A 55 -8.61 1.60 -6.17
CA CYS A 55 -9.91 2.22 -5.94
C CYS A 55 -11.02 1.18 -6.05
N SER A 56 -11.93 1.10 -5.07
CA SER A 56 -12.92 0.03 -5.03
C SER A 56 -14.34 0.42 -5.46
N ALA A 57 -14.66 1.71 -5.59
CA ALA A 57 -16.01 2.16 -5.97
C ALA A 57 -16.05 3.03 -7.23
N ASP A 58 -15.02 3.83 -7.49
CA ASP A 58 -14.93 4.65 -8.69
C ASP A 58 -14.10 3.97 -9.77
N ASN A 59 -14.55 4.09 -11.02
CA ASN A 59 -13.82 3.62 -12.18
C ASN A 59 -12.96 4.74 -12.78
N ASP A 60 -11.67 4.47 -12.91
CA ASP A 60 -10.67 5.34 -13.54
C ASP A 60 -9.59 4.45 -14.18
N GLU A 61 -9.04 4.86 -15.32
CA GLU A 61 -8.03 4.09 -16.05
C GLU A 61 -6.65 4.13 -15.36
N GLU A 62 -6.42 5.12 -14.50
CA GLU A 62 -5.16 5.33 -13.80
C GLU A 62 -5.10 4.64 -12.42
N VAL A 63 -6.09 3.82 -12.08
CA VAL A 63 -6.15 3.10 -10.81
C VAL A 63 -6.45 1.62 -11.03
N TYR A 64 -5.92 0.78 -10.14
CA TYR A 64 -6.35 -0.61 -10.03
C TYR A 64 -7.77 -0.65 -9.46
N GLN A 65 -8.68 -1.32 -10.17
CA GLN A 65 -10.07 -1.48 -9.76
C GLN A 65 -10.21 -2.58 -8.70
N GLY A 66 -10.16 -2.19 -7.43
CA GLY A 66 -10.28 -3.09 -6.31
C GLY A 66 -9.58 -2.61 -5.03
N ARG A 67 -9.33 -3.57 -4.13
CA ARG A 67 -8.61 -3.35 -2.86
C ARG A 67 -7.12 -3.61 -3.05
N VAL A 68 -6.28 -3.04 -2.18
CA VAL A 68 -4.84 -3.34 -2.15
C VAL A 68 -4.56 -4.83 -1.94
N THR A 69 -5.44 -5.55 -1.25
CA THR A 69 -5.33 -6.99 -1.03
C THR A 69 -5.56 -7.78 -2.31
N GLY A 70 -6.56 -7.41 -3.12
CA GLY A 70 -6.76 -7.97 -4.46
C GLY A 70 -5.55 -7.75 -5.37
N TYR A 71 -5.01 -6.51 -5.37
CA TYR A 71 -3.78 -6.22 -6.10
C TYR A 71 -2.62 -7.14 -5.68
N LEU A 72 -2.43 -7.33 -4.37
CA LEU A 72 -1.39 -8.23 -3.84
C LEU A 72 -1.62 -9.69 -4.25
N GLU A 73 -2.87 -10.17 -4.19
CA GLU A 73 -3.26 -11.54 -4.58
C GLU A 73 -2.93 -11.84 -6.04
N GLU A 74 -3.14 -10.87 -6.94
CA GLU A 74 -2.88 -11.02 -8.37
C GLU A 74 -1.39 -11.03 -8.73
N GLN A 75 -0.49 -10.62 -7.83
CA GLN A 75 0.94 -10.64 -8.12
C GLN A 75 1.48 -12.08 -8.15
N ASP A 76 1.99 -12.54 -9.29
CA ASP A 76 2.57 -13.89 -9.43
C ASP A 76 3.69 -14.16 -8.41
N ALA A 77 4.54 -13.17 -8.17
CA ALA A 77 5.64 -13.25 -7.22
C ALA A 77 5.85 -11.91 -6.50
N LEU A 78 6.16 -12.00 -5.20
CA LEU A 78 6.56 -10.88 -4.37
C LEU A 78 7.98 -11.11 -3.89
N ASN A 79 8.75 -10.04 -3.70
CA ASN A 79 10.17 -10.17 -3.36
C ASN A 79 10.36 -10.44 -1.85
N PRO A 80 10.78 -11.65 -1.44
CA PRO A 80 10.91 -12.01 -0.02
C PRO A 80 12.05 -11.26 0.69
N ALA A 81 12.97 -10.62 -0.05
CA ALA A 81 14.04 -9.82 0.54
C ALA A 81 13.59 -8.41 0.97
N LEU A 82 12.42 -7.94 0.52
CA LEU A 82 11.91 -6.62 0.89
C LEU A 82 11.15 -6.64 2.21
N LYS A 83 11.18 -5.49 2.89
CA LYS A 83 10.24 -5.19 3.98
C LYS A 83 8.91 -4.70 3.41
N TYR A 84 7.82 -5.17 4.00
CA TYR A 84 6.44 -4.79 3.73
C TYR A 84 5.86 -4.12 4.98
N TYR A 85 5.49 -2.86 4.85
CA TYR A 85 4.89 -2.08 5.94
C TYR A 85 3.41 -1.91 5.67
N LEU A 86 2.56 -2.32 6.61
CA LEU A 86 1.11 -2.32 6.49
C LEU A 86 0.53 -1.33 7.48
N CYS A 87 -0.32 -0.42 7.02
CA CYS A 87 -1.01 0.53 7.89
C CYS A 87 -2.42 0.85 7.39
N GLY A 88 -3.42 0.67 8.23
CA GLY A 88 -4.83 0.93 7.89
C GLY A 88 -5.77 0.19 8.82
N SER A 89 -6.96 -0.16 8.31
CA SER A 89 -7.95 -0.92 9.08
C SER A 89 -7.44 -2.30 9.48
N ALA A 90 -7.92 -2.81 10.62
CA ALA A 90 -7.56 -4.14 11.12
C ALA A 90 -7.80 -5.24 10.06
N ASP A 91 -8.95 -5.21 9.40
CA ASP A 91 -9.31 -6.18 8.36
C ASP A 91 -8.29 -6.17 7.21
N MET A 92 -7.92 -4.98 6.71
CA MET A 92 -6.95 -4.86 5.62
C MET A 92 -5.56 -5.37 6.04
N VAL A 93 -5.10 -5.00 7.24
CA VAL A 93 -3.77 -5.38 7.72
C VAL A 93 -3.67 -6.90 7.93
N VAL A 94 -4.70 -7.52 8.51
CA VAL A 94 -4.74 -8.98 8.70
C VAL A 94 -4.77 -9.69 7.35
N GLU A 95 -5.67 -9.30 6.45
CA GLU A 95 -5.81 -9.89 5.11
C GLU A 95 -4.51 -9.76 4.30
N ALA A 96 -3.93 -8.55 4.23
CA ALA A 96 -2.68 -8.31 3.52
C ALA A 96 -1.53 -9.13 4.08
N ARG A 97 -1.41 -9.24 5.42
CA ARG A 97 -0.38 -10.07 6.05
C ARG A 97 -0.51 -11.54 5.65
N ASP A 98 -1.72 -12.08 5.66
CA ASP A 98 -1.97 -13.48 5.33
C ASP A 98 -1.65 -13.76 3.85
N ILE A 99 -1.98 -12.83 2.95
CA ILE A 99 -1.58 -12.88 1.52
C ILE A 99 -0.06 -12.85 1.37
N LEU A 100 0.64 -11.96 2.08
CA LEU A 100 2.10 -11.87 1.99
C LEU A 100 2.78 -13.16 2.48
N ILE A 101 2.30 -13.74 3.58
CA ILE A 101 2.83 -15.00 4.12
C ILE A 101 2.58 -16.15 3.13
N SER A 102 1.38 -16.24 2.54
CA SER A 102 1.06 -17.28 1.57
C SER A 102 1.91 -17.18 0.30
N LYS A 103 2.36 -15.96 -0.05
CA LYS A 103 3.31 -15.69 -1.14
C LYS A 103 4.78 -15.83 -0.74
N GLY A 104 5.06 -16.37 0.44
CA GLY A 104 6.43 -16.70 0.88
C GLY A 104 7.22 -15.52 1.45
N ILE A 105 6.57 -14.39 1.77
CA ILE A 105 7.22 -13.29 2.48
C ILE A 105 7.47 -13.72 3.93
N PRO A 106 8.73 -13.67 4.43
CA PRO A 106 9.02 -14.02 5.81
C PRO A 106 8.25 -13.14 6.78
N PHE A 107 7.70 -13.73 7.86
CA PHE A 107 6.96 -12.97 8.87
C PHE A 107 7.76 -11.77 9.42
N GLY A 108 9.06 -11.93 9.67
CA GLY A 108 9.93 -10.85 10.14
C GLY A 108 10.17 -9.71 9.13
N ASN A 109 9.69 -9.86 7.89
CA ASN A 109 9.71 -8.83 6.86
C ASN A 109 8.37 -8.08 6.74
N ILE A 110 7.36 -8.46 7.51
CA ILE A 110 6.05 -7.80 7.54
C ILE A 110 5.95 -7.00 8.84
N ILE A 111 5.82 -5.68 8.72
CA ILE A 111 5.65 -4.75 9.83
C ILE A 111 4.24 -4.17 9.72
N SER A 112 3.49 -4.20 10.81
CA SER A 112 2.07 -3.84 10.80
C SER A 112 1.76 -2.85 11.90
N GLU A 113 1.05 -1.77 11.54
CA GLU A 113 0.43 -0.82 12.45
C GLU A 113 -1.08 -0.84 12.17
N ILE A 114 -1.90 -1.21 13.15
CA ILE A 114 -3.36 -1.23 13.01
C ILE A 114 -3.92 0.05 13.62
N TYR A 115 -4.68 0.80 12.82
CA TYR A 115 -5.45 1.94 13.30
C TYR A 115 -6.90 1.51 13.58
N PHE A 116 -7.42 1.93 14.73
CA PHE A 116 -8.80 1.69 15.20
C PHE A 116 -9.71 2.87 14.86
#